data_AF-A0A9D3LLH4-F1
#
_entry.id   AF-A0A9D3LLH4-F1
#
_cell.length_a   1.000
_cell.length_b   1.000
_cell.length_c   1.000
_cell.angle_alpha   90.00
_cell.angle_beta   90.00
_cell.angle_gamma   90.00
#
_symmetry.space_group_name_H-M   'P 1'
#
loop_
_entity.id
_entity.type
_entity.pdbx_description
1 polymer ?
#
loop_
_entity_poly.entity_id
_entity_poly.type
_entity_poly.pdbx_seq_one_letter_code
_entity_poly.pdbx_strand_id
1 'polypeptide(L)'
;MDGKTKDSFFGLSVALHKQTKGASRYLLLTGAPKEKAQPQLRVNETGAVYSCPITIDPSDCSRMDLVSSVAPNEIVEGMWLGVTVASQKDQWGGRVLACGHRYVKVVGPELSLWRMVGKCYVRGNDLTYDPTD
;
A
#
# COMPACT_ATOMS: atom_id res chain seq x y z
N MET A 1 10.53 -1.36 -14.87
CA MET A 1 10.00 -1.37 -13.50
C MET A 1 9.09 -2.56 -13.42
N ASP A 2 9.54 -3.64 -12.80
CA ASP A 2 8.81 -4.90 -12.82
C ASP A 2 8.32 -5.28 -11.42
N GLY A 3 7.12 -5.86 -11.36
CA GLY A 3 6.58 -6.44 -10.12
C GLY A 3 7.34 -7.70 -9.72
N LYS A 4 7.42 -7.99 -8.42
CA LYS A 4 8.13 -9.18 -7.90
C LYS A 4 7.36 -10.46 -8.18
N THR A 5 6.03 -10.41 -8.16
CA THR A 5 5.16 -11.55 -8.47
C THR A 5 4.52 -11.41 -9.85
N LYS A 6 4.58 -12.48 -10.65
CA LYS A 6 3.86 -12.57 -11.93
C LYS A 6 2.36 -12.47 -11.68
N ASP A 7 1.65 -11.75 -12.56
CA ASP A 7 0.19 -11.54 -12.47
C ASP A 7 -0.29 -10.83 -11.19
N SER A 8 0.61 -10.08 -10.54
CA SER A 8 0.31 -9.25 -9.35
C SER A 8 -0.44 -7.95 -9.66
N PHE A 9 -0.66 -7.66 -10.95
CA PHE A 9 -1.20 -6.40 -11.47
C PHE A 9 -0.37 -5.19 -11.05
N PHE A 10 0.96 -5.36 -11.03
CA PHE A 10 1.89 -4.25 -10.86
C PHE A 10 1.64 -3.15 -11.90
N GLY A 11 1.47 -1.91 -11.44
CA GLY A 11 1.13 -0.78 -12.30
C GLY A 11 -0.36 -0.56 -12.50
N LEU A 12 -1.25 -1.31 -11.82
CA LEU A 12 -2.70 -1.07 -11.92
C LEU A 12 -3.07 0.35 -11.50
N SER A 13 -2.41 0.87 -10.47
CA SER A 13 -2.52 2.27 -10.05
C SER A 13 -1.14 2.89 -9.94
N VAL A 14 -1.03 4.17 -10.30
CA VAL A 14 0.24 4.90 -10.30
C VAL A 14 0.06 6.32 -9.78
N ALA A 15 1.04 6.83 -9.04
CA ALA A 15 1.08 8.22 -8.61
C ALA A 15 2.52 8.74 -8.56
N LEU A 16 2.74 9.97 -9.01
CA LEU A 16 4.00 10.67 -8.81
C LEU A 16 4.04 11.25 -7.39
N HIS A 17 5.18 11.09 -6.71
CA HIS A 17 5.40 11.62 -5.39
C HIS A 17 6.71 12.40 -5.32
N LYS A 18 6.66 13.60 -4.73
CA LYS A 18 7.82 14.43 -4.47
C LYS A 18 8.18 14.32 -3.00
N GLN A 19 9.22 13.56 -2.70
CA GLN A 19 9.77 13.47 -1.36
C GLN A 19 10.68 14.69 -1.13
N THR A 20 10.36 15.44 -0.08
CA THR A 20 11.10 16.62 0.39
C THR A 20 11.60 16.46 1.84
N LYS A 21 11.04 15.52 2.61
CA LYS A 21 11.46 15.19 3.98
C LYS A 21 12.40 13.97 3.95
N GLY A 22 13.55 14.09 4.62
CA GLY A 22 14.59 13.04 4.70
C GLY A 22 15.42 12.87 3.41
N ALA A 23 14.83 13.11 2.23
CA ALA A 23 15.51 13.14 0.94
C ALA A 23 14.83 14.14 0.01
N SER A 24 15.51 14.56 -1.06
CA SER A 24 14.94 15.38 -2.14
C SER A 24 14.95 14.58 -3.44
N ARG A 25 13.82 13.96 -3.79
CA ARG A 25 13.70 13.10 -4.98
C ARG A 25 12.26 12.94 -5.46
N TYR A 26 12.12 12.54 -6.72
CA TYR A 26 10.85 12.11 -7.30
C TYR A 26 10.76 10.59 -7.27
N LEU A 27 9.61 10.09 -6.83
CA LEU A 27 9.30 8.67 -6.76
C LEU A 27 8.05 8.40 -7.58
N LEU A 28 8.05 7.30 -8.33
CA LEU A 28 6.85 6.70 -8.87
C LEU A 28 6.31 5.70 -7.85
N LEU A 29 5.11 5.93 -7.39
CA LEU A 29 4.38 5.00 -6.56
C LEU A 29 3.49 4.14 -7.46
N THR A 30 3.52 2.83 -7.26
CA THR A 30 2.81 1.87 -8.11
C THR A 30 2.14 0.80 -7.27
N GLY A 31 0.86 0.56 -7.52
CA GLY A 31 0.07 -0.46 -6.86
C GLY A 31 0.13 -1.81 -7.58
N ALA A 32 0.12 -2.88 -6.80
CA ALA A 32 0.08 -4.27 -7.26
C ALA A 32 -0.94 -5.06 -6.41
N PRO A 33 -2.26 -4.97 -6.70
CA PRO A 33 -3.32 -5.51 -5.83
C PRO A 33 -3.31 -7.01 -5.60
N LYS A 34 -2.64 -7.78 -6.47
CA LYS A 34 -2.50 -9.23 -6.37
C LYS A 34 -1.09 -9.67 -5.96
N GLU A 35 -0.30 -8.76 -5.41
CA GLU A 35 1.01 -9.08 -4.87
C GLU A 35 0.90 -9.93 -3.60
N LYS A 36 1.86 -10.85 -3.44
CA LYS A 36 1.96 -11.72 -2.26
C LYS A 36 2.06 -10.90 -0.98
N ALA A 37 1.51 -11.44 0.09
CA ALA A 37 1.66 -10.85 1.41
C ALA A 37 3.13 -10.86 1.86
N GLN A 38 3.48 -9.96 2.77
CA GLN A 38 4.78 -10.03 3.41
C GLN A 38 4.85 -11.27 4.31
N PRO A 39 6.03 -11.92 4.45
CA PRO A 39 6.16 -13.20 5.16
C PRO A 39 5.69 -13.20 6.62
N GLN A 40 5.68 -12.04 7.28
CA GLN A 40 5.21 -11.90 8.66
C GLN A 40 3.68 -12.01 8.80
N LEU A 41 2.93 -11.89 7.70
CA LEU A 41 1.47 -11.99 7.70
C LEU A 41 1.06 -13.44 7.42
N ARG A 42 0.09 -13.96 8.17
CA ARG A 42 -0.45 -15.32 8.01
C ARG A 42 -1.53 -15.40 6.92
N VAL A 43 -1.24 -14.83 5.74
CA VAL A 43 -2.12 -14.75 4.57
C VAL A 43 -1.27 -14.87 3.29
N ASN A 44 -1.87 -15.27 2.17
CA ASN A 44 -1.16 -15.51 0.92
C ASN A 44 -1.04 -14.25 0.06
N GLU A 45 -2.17 -13.57 -0.18
CA GLU A 45 -2.27 -12.39 -1.02
C GLU A 45 -2.86 -11.23 -0.22
N THR A 46 -2.22 -10.07 -0.26
CA THR A 46 -2.79 -8.83 0.32
C THR A 46 -2.85 -7.71 -0.70
N GLY A 47 -2.00 -7.77 -1.72
CA GLY A 47 -1.62 -6.63 -2.53
C GLY A 47 -0.44 -5.86 -1.91
N ALA A 48 0.08 -4.91 -2.67
CA ALA A 48 1.22 -4.11 -2.27
C ALA A 48 1.22 -2.75 -2.97
N VAL A 49 2.02 -1.84 -2.42
CA VAL A 49 2.45 -0.63 -3.12
C VAL A 49 3.97 -0.63 -3.13
N TYR A 50 4.55 -0.23 -4.25
CA TYR A 50 5.99 -0.05 -4.43
C TYR A 50 6.30 1.43 -4.63
N SER A 51 7.43 1.87 -4.10
CA SER A 51 8.06 3.15 -4.40
C SER A 51 9.29 2.92 -5.26
N CYS A 52 9.30 3.49 -6.45
CA CYS A 52 10.38 3.35 -7.41
C CYS A 52 11.03 4.72 -7.64
N PRO A 53 12.34 4.87 -7.43
CA PRO A 53 13.07 6.03 -7.93
C PRO A 53 12.90 6.18 -9.45
N ILE A 54 12.92 7.42 -9.96
CA ILE A 54 12.86 7.65 -11.41
C ILE A 54 14.27 7.49 -11.97
N THR A 55 14.68 6.24 -12.22
CA THR A 55 15.97 5.91 -12.84
C THR A 55 15.78 4.98 -14.03
N ILE A 56 16.89 4.63 -14.70
CA ILE A 56 16.90 3.66 -15.81
C ILE A 56 16.91 2.20 -15.31
N ASP A 57 17.15 1.96 -14.02
CA ASP A 57 17.19 0.61 -13.45
C ASP A 57 15.75 0.11 -13.23
N PRO A 58 15.30 -0.95 -13.92
CA PRO A 58 13.95 -1.45 -13.77
C PRO A 58 13.71 -2.19 -12.43
N SER A 59 14.77 -2.44 -11.64
CA SER A 59 14.74 -3.26 -10.43
C SER A 59 14.84 -2.45 -9.12
N ASP A 60 14.90 -1.12 -9.20
CA ASP A 60 15.07 -0.22 -8.05
C ASP A 60 13.79 0.04 -7.22
N CYS A 61 12.68 -0.63 -7.56
CA CYS A 61 11.42 -0.56 -6.85
C CYS A 61 11.46 -1.25 -5.49
N SER A 62 11.13 -0.50 -4.43
CA SER A 62 11.04 -1.02 -3.06
C SER A 62 9.59 -1.12 -2.59
N ARG A 63 9.23 -2.23 -1.94
CA ARG A 63 7.89 -2.42 -1.37
C ARG A 63 7.69 -1.47 -0.18
N MET A 64 6.57 -0.76 -0.14
CA MET A 64 6.17 0.05 1.01
C MET A 64 5.63 -0.83 2.13
N ASP A 65 6.05 -0.56 3.37
CA ASP A 65 5.56 -1.27 4.55
C ASP A 65 4.26 -0.63 5.05
N LEU A 66 3.14 -1.11 4.52
CA LEU A 66 1.80 -0.57 4.80
C LEU A 66 1.06 -1.34 5.89
N VAL A 67 1.27 -2.66 5.97
CA VAL A 67 0.53 -3.59 6.83
C VAL A 67 1.50 -4.25 7.80
N SER A 68 1.59 -3.71 9.02
CA SER A 68 2.48 -4.24 10.06
C SER A 68 1.84 -5.35 10.90
N SER A 69 0.52 -5.28 11.11
CA SER A 69 -0.25 -6.27 11.88
C SER A 69 -1.68 -6.38 11.36
N VAL A 70 -2.32 -7.50 11.66
CA VAL A 70 -3.71 -7.82 11.31
C VAL A 70 -4.43 -8.19 12.60
N ALA A 71 -5.47 -7.44 12.96
CA ALA A 71 -6.24 -7.75 14.16
C ALA A 71 -7.14 -8.98 13.94
N PRO A 72 -7.54 -9.72 14.99
CA PRO A 72 -8.33 -10.95 14.85
C PRO A 72 -9.67 -10.78 14.13
N ASN A 73 -10.21 -9.57 14.13
CA ASN A 73 -11.47 -9.22 13.47
C ASN A 73 -11.26 -8.58 12.08
N GLU A 74 -10.08 -8.73 11.49
CA GLU A 74 -9.74 -8.23 10.16
C GLU A 74 -9.42 -9.37 9.21
N ILE A 75 -9.92 -9.27 7.98
CA ILE A 75 -9.57 -10.19 6.89
C ILE A 75 -8.91 -9.36 5.80
N VAL A 76 -7.63 -9.62 5.59
CA VAL A 76 -6.77 -8.94 4.62
C VAL A 76 -6.43 -9.80 3.40
N GLU A 77 -6.80 -11.09 3.42
CA GLU A 77 -6.61 -11.99 2.27
C GLU A 77 -7.37 -11.46 1.05
N GLY A 78 -6.66 -11.22 -0.05
CA GLY A 78 -7.22 -10.67 -1.27
C GLY A 78 -7.85 -9.29 -1.10
N MET A 79 -7.39 -8.47 -0.14
CA MET A 79 -7.96 -7.14 0.11
C MET A 79 -7.69 -6.11 -1.01
N TRP A 80 -6.84 -6.46 -1.98
CA TRP A 80 -6.49 -5.62 -3.12
C TRP A 80 -5.78 -4.32 -2.73
N LEU A 81 -4.84 -4.40 -1.81
CA LEU A 81 -4.03 -3.24 -1.42
C LEU A 81 -3.23 -2.71 -2.62
N GLY A 82 -3.33 -1.40 -2.85
CA GLY A 82 -2.73 -0.76 -4.02
C GLY A 82 -3.69 -0.70 -5.22
N VAL A 83 -4.99 -0.98 -5.03
CA VAL A 83 -5.99 -0.74 -6.10
C VAL A 83 -6.08 0.76 -6.43
N THR A 84 -5.81 1.60 -5.44
CA THR A 84 -5.71 3.05 -5.56
C THR A 84 -4.48 3.51 -4.80
N VAL A 85 -3.67 4.34 -5.45
CA VAL A 85 -2.55 5.06 -4.84
C VAL A 85 -2.67 6.53 -5.22
N ALA A 86 -2.54 7.42 -4.24
CA ALA A 86 -2.61 8.86 -4.45
C ALA A 86 -1.52 9.57 -3.64
N SER A 87 -1.10 10.75 -4.12
CA SER A 87 -0.01 11.53 -3.54
C SER A 87 -0.35 13.02 -3.63
N GLN A 88 -0.16 13.75 -2.53
CA GLN A 88 -0.27 15.21 -2.48
C GLN A 88 0.99 15.88 -3.06
N LYS A 89 1.33 15.55 -4.31
CA LYS A 89 2.64 15.88 -4.92
C LYS A 89 2.99 17.37 -4.96
N ASP A 90 1.98 18.25 -4.99
CA ASP A 90 2.15 19.70 -5.15
C ASP A 90 2.26 20.44 -3.80
N GLN A 91 2.21 19.71 -2.67
CA GLN A 91 2.31 20.25 -1.32
C GLN A 91 3.68 19.98 -0.69
N TRP A 92 4.23 20.97 0.00
CA TRP A 92 5.39 20.76 0.87
C TRP A 92 5.01 19.80 2.00
N GLY A 93 5.76 18.72 2.18
CA GLY A 93 5.39 17.68 3.13
C GLY A 93 4.16 16.87 2.72
N GLY A 94 3.79 16.87 1.42
CA GLY A 94 2.63 16.15 0.91
C GLY A 94 2.67 14.66 1.26
N ARG A 95 1.50 14.11 1.61
CA ARG A 95 1.33 12.72 2.06
C ARG A 95 0.92 11.78 0.93
N VAL A 96 0.98 10.50 1.23
CA VAL A 96 0.62 9.40 0.31
C VAL A 96 -0.52 8.58 0.91
N LEU A 97 -1.44 8.17 0.07
CA LEU A 97 -2.55 7.27 0.40
C LEU A 97 -2.48 6.02 -0.47
N ALA A 98 -2.73 4.86 0.12
CA ALA A 98 -2.93 3.60 -0.58
C ALA A 98 -4.13 2.84 -0.01
N CYS A 99 -5.00 2.30 -0.85
CA CYS A 99 -6.22 1.64 -0.41
C CYS A 99 -6.31 0.18 -0.86
N GLY A 100 -7.00 -0.62 -0.05
CA GLY A 100 -7.49 -1.96 -0.36
C GLY A 100 -9.00 -2.02 -0.17
N HIS A 101 -9.75 -1.91 -1.26
CA HIS A 101 -11.22 -1.80 -1.24
C HIS A 101 -11.92 -3.09 -0.78
N ARG A 102 -11.27 -4.25 -0.89
CA ARG A 102 -11.83 -5.56 -0.50
C ARG A 102 -11.50 -5.95 0.94
N TYR A 103 -10.86 -5.08 1.71
CA TYR A 103 -10.66 -5.30 3.14
C TYR A 103 -12.00 -5.52 3.85
N VAL A 104 -12.03 -6.53 4.72
CA VAL A 104 -13.23 -6.89 5.49
C VAL A 104 -12.97 -6.74 6.99
N LYS A 105 -13.94 -6.15 7.68
CA LYS A 105 -14.01 -6.10 9.14
C LYS A 105 -15.12 -7.02 9.64
N VAL A 106 -14.79 -7.91 10.56
CA VAL A 106 -15.74 -8.78 11.26
C VAL A 106 -16.27 -8.02 12.49
N VAL A 107 -17.59 -7.89 12.59
CA VAL A 107 -18.25 -7.13 13.67
C VAL A 107 -19.31 -8.00 14.33
N GLY A 108 -19.44 -7.87 15.64
CA GLY A 108 -20.47 -8.53 16.44
C GLY A 108 -19.94 -9.76 17.18
N PRO A 109 -20.26 -9.93 18.48
CA PRO A 109 -19.80 -11.06 19.28
C PRO A 109 -20.59 -12.35 19.02
N GLU A 110 -21.85 -12.29 18.57
CA GLU A 110 -22.73 -13.45 18.40
C GLU A 110 -22.98 -13.84 16.94
N LEU A 111 -23.20 -12.85 16.07
CA LEU A 111 -23.36 -13.05 14.64
C LEU A 111 -22.19 -12.36 13.94
N SER A 112 -21.11 -13.10 13.68
CA SER A 112 -19.93 -12.60 12.97
C SER A 112 -20.33 -12.03 11.61
N LEU A 113 -20.51 -10.71 11.54
CA LEU A 113 -20.94 -10.02 10.34
C LEU A 113 -19.73 -9.52 9.57
N TRP A 114 -19.58 -10.03 8.34
CA TRP A 114 -18.47 -9.72 7.45
C TRP A 114 -18.82 -8.46 6.66
N ARG A 115 -18.16 -7.34 6.95
CA ARG A 115 -18.38 -6.08 6.24
C ARG A 115 -17.18 -5.71 5.40
N MET A 116 -17.34 -5.75 4.08
CA MET A 116 -16.35 -5.23 3.13
C MET A 116 -16.41 -3.70 3.14
N VAL A 117 -15.62 -3.09 4.03
CA VAL A 117 -15.61 -1.64 4.25
C VAL A 117 -14.44 -0.96 3.55
N GLY A 118 -13.47 -1.72 3.07
CA GLY A 118 -12.21 -1.20 2.58
C GLY A 118 -11.32 -0.64 3.70
N LYS A 119 -10.04 -0.45 3.41
CA LYS A 119 -9.09 0.19 4.31
C LYS A 119 -8.07 0.96 3.51
N CYS A 120 -7.71 2.14 3.98
CA CYS A 120 -6.66 2.95 3.40
C CYS A 120 -5.55 3.22 4.41
N TYR A 121 -4.35 3.37 3.90
CA TYR A 121 -3.13 3.60 4.67
C TYR A 121 -2.53 4.92 4.22
N VAL A 122 -2.25 5.79 5.19
CA VAL A 122 -1.58 7.06 4.96
C VAL A 122 -0.12 6.94 5.34
N ARG A 123 0.75 7.55 4.56
CA ARG A 123 2.18 7.71 4.86
C ARG A 123 2.58 9.16 4.71
N GLY A 124 3.54 9.57 5.54
CA GLY A 124 4.14 10.89 5.48
C GLY A 124 4.90 11.10 4.17
N ASN A 125 5.45 12.30 4.00
CA ASN A 125 6.23 12.66 2.83
C ASN A 125 7.51 11.82 2.66
N ASP A 126 8.07 11.30 3.76
CA ASP A 126 9.21 10.38 3.73
C ASP A 126 8.81 8.91 3.56
N LEU A 127 7.53 8.65 3.26
CA LEU A 127 6.90 7.33 3.14
C LEU A 127 6.84 6.53 4.45
N THR A 128 7.15 7.14 5.59
CA THR A 128 7.08 6.48 6.90
C THR A 128 5.68 6.62 7.52
N TYR A 129 5.39 5.76 8.50
CA TYR A 129 4.16 5.83 9.28
C TYR A 129 4.38 6.74 10.48
N ASP A 130 3.50 7.73 10.64
CA ASP A 130 3.45 8.59 11.80
C ASP A 130 2.17 8.27 12.60
N PRO A 131 2.27 7.72 13.83
CA PRO A 131 1.10 7.40 14.65
C PRO A 131 0.48 8.64 15.32
N THR A 132 1.12 9.80 15.25
CA THR A 132 0.65 11.05 15.88
C THR A 132 -0.13 11.96 14.92
N ASP A 133 -0.24 11.54 13.66
CA ASP A 133 -0.82 12.29 12.53
C ASP A 133 -2.28 11.90 12.24
#